data_AF-A0A2V7GUP5-F1
#
_entry.id   AF-A0A2V7GUP5-F1
#
_cell.length_a   1.000
_cell.length_b   1.000
_cell.length_c   1.000
_cell.angle_alpha   90.00
_cell.angle_beta   90.00
_cell.angle_gamma   90.00
#
_symmetry.space_group_name_H-M   'P 1'
#
loop_
_entity.id
_entity.type
_entity.pdbx_description
1 polymer ?
#
loop_
_entity_poly.entity_id
_entity_poly.type
_entity_poly.pdbx_seq_one_letter_code
_entity_poly.pdbx_strand_id
1 'polypeptide(L)'
;MMHRHAVPSRNVAGALLAAVALAATPPRHRAPSAPAVVSAKLSEWKVELSEATIAAGPVTFTITNAGSIPHALEVEGERIERETPLIEPGATATLALTLKPGTYELYCPVGNDSHKKLGMETHLTVAGSGSAEAPGAVEYGTTALGGSPAPAAASVQAIRVTGGGPVIQILPGPFPFPDSAAPILQAFGDEREGLESQVKNGPYSNNVVRSRGTFAFTAWDEGAVRDSVDGVAEFATQDGAHWKLVIDRVQTKDVPHHPRFGGVILGLYYHGVTQVHTPLVPTINSAVAVWAFGHLYRNDVLVTDNAMVHVMLLSRTRRDGDFALACWDCSKNKIEELQLQILPGPGEPKFAAPGGFLFVNWEKSSSRKPAS
;
A
#
# COMPACT_ATOMS: atom_id res chain seq x y z
N MET A 1 57.07 54.23 93.30
CA MET A 1 57.06 55.70 93.36
C MET A 1 57.50 56.22 91.99
N MET A 2 56.62 56.93 91.27
CA MET A 2 56.93 57.89 90.16
C MET A 2 57.74 57.34 88.95
N HIS A 3 57.51 57.65 87.67
CA HIS A 3 56.68 58.63 86.97
C HIS A 3 56.50 58.16 85.51
N ARG A 4 55.35 58.57 84.96
CA ARG A 4 55.00 59.02 83.59
C ARG A 4 56.10 59.15 82.51
N HIS A 5 55.66 58.87 81.27
CA HIS A 5 55.68 59.72 80.03
C HIS A 5 55.92 58.80 78.80
N ALA A 6 54.94 58.59 77.90
CA ALA A 6 54.41 59.44 76.83
C ALA A 6 54.88 58.93 75.44
N VAL A 7 53.91 58.75 74.54
CA VAL A 7 53.99 58.21 73.15
C VAL A 7 54.49 59.32 72.20
N PRO A 8 55.12 59.02 71.04
CA PRO A 8 54.34 59.03 69.79
C PRO A 8 54.69 57.97 68.73
N SER A 9 53.61 57.51 68.10
CA SER A 9 53.36 57.03 66.74
C SER A 9 54.46 57.05 65.65
N ARG A 10 54.51 55.97 64.86
CA ARG A 10 54.36 56.01 63.38
C ARG A 10 54.09 54.64 62.76
N ASN A 11 53.04 54.61 61.93
CA ASN A 11 52.53 53.49 61.13
C ASN A 11 53.44 53.14 59.95
N VAL A 12 53.55 51.86 59.58
CA VAL A 12 53.54 51.41 58.16
C VAL A 12 52.78 50.08 58.08
N ALA A 13 51.82 50.04 57.15
CA ALA A 13 50.86 48.98 56.92
C ALA A 13 51.48 47.75 56.22
N GLY A 14 51.03 46.56 56.58
CA GLY A 14 51.32 45.31 55.89
C GLY A 14 50.39 45.09 54.70
N ALA A 15 50.96 44.66 53.58
CA ALA A 15 50.22 44.18 52.41
C ALA A 15 50.09 42.65 52.48
N LEU A 16 48.86 42.15 52.62
CA LEU A 16 48.51 40.75 52.36
C LEU A 16 48.11 40.61 50.88
N LEU A 17 48.85 39.80 50.12
CA LEU A 17 48.41 39.29 48.83
C LEU A 17 47.47 38.09 49.05
N ALA A 18 46.20 38.23 48.67
CA ALA A 18 45.27 37.12 48.54
C ALA A 18 45.33 36.59 47.10
N ALA A 19 45.80 35.36 46.91
CA ALA A 19 45.74 34.64 45.65
C ALA A 19 44.34 34.04 45.47
N VAL A 20 43.61 34.50 44.46
CA VAL A 20 42.33 33.91 44.03
C VAL A 20 42.64 32.84 42.97
N ALA A 21 42.44 31.57 43.31
CA ALA A 21 42.49 30.48 42.36
C ALA A 21 41.15 30.37 41.61
N LEU A 22 41.13 30.74 40.33
CA LEU A 22 40.03 30.44 39.41
C LEU A 22 40.09 28.94 39.06
N ALA A 23 39.18 28.14 39.63
CA ALA A 23 38.94 26.78 39.17
C ALA A 23 38.17 26.82 37.85
N ALA A 24 38.86 26.64 36.72
CA ALA A 24 38.22 26.43 35.43
C ALA A 24 37.54 25.05 35.42
N THR A 25 36.21 25.03 35.32
CA THR A 25 35.44 23.80 35.08
C THR A 25 35.55 23.44 33.59
N PRO A 26 35.94 22.20 33.24
CA PRO A 26 35.97 21.79 31.83
C PRO A 26 34.54 21.74 31.28
N PRO A 27 34.32 22.07 29.99
CA PRO A 27 33.01 21.92 29.36
C PRO A 27 32.59 20.45 29.45
N ARG A 28 31.45 20.19 30.09
CA ARG A 28 30.81 18.87 30.09
C ARG A 28 30.48 18.52 28.64
N HIS A 29 31.26 17.61 28.05
CA HIS A 29 30.83 16.93 26.83
C HIS A 29 29.55 16.17 27.18
N ARG A 30 28.42 16.62 26.64
CA ARG A 30 27.16 15.89 26.74
C ARG A 30 27.41 14.54 26.08
N ALA A 31 27.32 13.45 26.85
CA ALA A 31 27.38 12.11 26.29
C ALA A 31 26.37 12.03 25.14
N PRO A 32 26.69 11.38 24.00
CA PRO A 32 25.71 11.16 22.94
C PRO A 32 24.45 10.60 23.57
N SER A 33 23.29 11.20 23.31
CA SER A 33 22.02 10.59 23.66
C SER A 33 22.03 9.17 23.09
N ALA A 34 21.73 8.17 23.92
CA ALA A 34 21.60 6.80 23.43
C ALA A 34 20.69 6.80 22.19
N PRO A 35 21.04 6.07 21.11
CA PRO A 35 20.22 6.06 19.90
C PRO A 35 18.78 5.71 20.27
N ALA A 36 17.82 6.48 19.74
CA ALA A 36 16.42 6.12 19.88
C ALA A 36 16.21 4.76 19.19
N VAL A 37 15.46 3.86 19.81
CA VAL A 37 15.08 2.59 19.19
C VAL A 37 13.60 2.66 18.89
N VAL A 38 13.23 2.59 17.62
CA VAL A 38 11.84 2.59 17.17
C VAL A 38 11.54 1.23 16.56
N SER A 39 10.57 0.53 17.10
CA SER A 39 10.10 -0.71 16.48
C SER A 39 9.08 -0.37 15.40
N ALA A 40 9.25 -0.96 14.22
CA ALA A 40 8.30 -0.88 13.11
C ALA A 40 7.74 -2.28 12.84
N LYS A 41 6.44 -2.47 13.04
CA LYS A 41 5.74 -3.69 12.67
C LYS A 41 5.07 -3.47 11.32
N LEU A 42 5.48 -4.25 10.33
CA LEU A 42 4.92 -4.25 8.99
C LEU A 42 3.87 -5.36 8.90
N SER A 43 2.71 -5.04 8.36
CA SER A 43 1.73 -6.02 7.90
C SER A 43 1.04 -5.46 6.68
N GLU A 44 0.23 -6.28 6.03
CA GLU A 44 -0.57 -5.92 4.87
C GLU A 44 -1.23 -4.54 5.08
N TRP A 45 -0.77 -3.57 4.29
CA TRP A 45 -1.28 -2.19 4.18
C TRP A 45 -1.12 -1.33 5.42
N LYS A 46 -0.19 -1.71 6.31
CA LYS A 46 0.01 -0.98 7.56
C LYS A 46 1.49 -0.95 7.97
N VAL A 47 1.92 0.23 8.41
CA VAL A 47 3.18 0.42 9.13
C VAL A 47 2.86 0.91 10.54
N GLU A 48 3.17 0.10 11.55
CA GLU A 48 2.94 0.45 12.96
C GLU A 48 4.26 0.77 13.65
N LEU A 49 4.41 2.01 14.10
CA LEU A 49 5.57 2.44 14.88
C LEU A 49 5.29 2.33 16.37
N SER A 50 6.30 1.94 17.16
CA SER A 50 6.22 2.00 18.62
C SER A 50 6.13 3.44 19.15
N GLU A 51 6.64 4.41 18.38
CA GLU A 51 6.68 5.82 18.72
C GLU A 51 6.33 6.64 17.47
N ALA A 52 5.36 7.54 17.57
CA ALA A 52 5.03 8.48 16.49
C ALA A 52 5.87 9.77 16.56
N THR A 53 6.59 9.99 17.66
CA THR A 53 7.47 11.14 17.84
C THR A 53 8.75 10.75 18.58
N ILE A 54 9.90 11.17 18.06
CA ILE A 54 11.20 10.96 18.70
C ILE A 54 12.02 12.25 18.75
N ALA A 55 13.06 12.29 19.60
CA ALA A 55 14.01 13.39 19.59
C ALA A 55 14.96 13.29 18.38
N ALA A 56 15.38 14.44 17.85
CA ALA A 56 16.40 14.50 16.81
C ALA A 56 17.72 13.89 17.27
N GLY A 57 18.39 13.17 16.37
CA GLY A 57 19.64 12.46 16.63
C GLY A 57 19.69 11.07 15.99
N PRO A 58 20.64 10.24 16.46
CA PRO A 58 20.74 8.84 16.01
C PRO A 58 19.49 8.05 16.38
N VAL A 59 18.97 7.28 15.42
CA VAL A 59 17.85 6.35 15.59
C VAL A 59 18.18 5.02 14.94
N THR A 60 17.76 3.94 15.57
CA THR A 60 17.76 2.60 15.00
C THR A 60 16.32 2.11 14.92
N PHE A 61 15.86 1.84 13.70
CA PHE A 61 14.62 1.13 13.47
C PHE A 61 14.87 -0.37 13.58
N THR A 62 14.03 -1.07 14.36
CA THR A 62 13.94 -2.53 14.38
C THR A 62 12.63 -2.94 13.72
N ILE A 63 12.74 -3.51 12.53
CA ILE A 63 11.61 -3.78 11.64
C ILE A 63 11.27 -5.26 11.70
N THR A 64 9.99 -5.57 11.91
CA THR A 64 9.47 -6.94 11.84
C THR A 64 8.40 -7.02 10.77
N ASN A 65 8.54 -7.95 9.83
CA ASN A 65 7.44 -8.33 8.96
C ASN A 65 6.53 -9.32 9.69
N ALA A 66 5.39 -8.84 10.15
CA ALA A 66 4.35 -9.63 10.80
C ALA A 66 3.18 -9.97 9.86
N GLY A 67 3.29 -9.57 8.58
CA GLY A 67 2.37 -9.96 7.53
C GLY A 67 2.71 -11.34 6.96
N SER A 68 2.03 -11.65 5.88
CA SER A 68 2.11 -12.91 5.15
C SER A 68 2.70 -12.75 3.74
N ILE A 69 3.01 -11.52 3.30
CA ILE A 69 3.80 -11.25 2.08
C ILE A 69 5.11 -10.50 2.40
N PRO A 70 6.13 -10.52 1.51
CA PRO A 70 7.35 -9.73 1.70
C PRO A 70 7.09 -8.22 1.78
N HIS A 71 7.85 -7.55 2.63
CA HIS A 71 7.77 -6.11 2.87
C HIS A 71 9.15 -5.48 2.95
N ALA A 72 9.24 -4.17 2.80
CA ALA A 72 10.42 -3.39 3.12
C ALA A 72 9.97 -2.12 3.85
N LEU A 73 10.90 -1.44 4.52
CA LEU A 73 10.64 -0.14 5.12
C LEU A 73 11.55 0.90 4.47
N GLU A 74 10.94 1.92 3.88
CA GLU A 74 11.60 3.14 3.45
C GLU A 74 11.30 4.29 4.42
N VAL A 75 12.30 5.13 4.66
CA VAL A 75 12.22 6.37 5.43
C VAL A 75 12.59 7.52 4.51
N GLU A 76 11.62 8.38 4.20
CA GLU A 76 11.77 9.53 3.32
C GLU A 76 11.46 10.85 4.06
N GLY A 77 12.25 11.89 3.81
CA GLY A 77 12.04 13.23 4.37
C GLY A 77 13.34 13.94 4.69
N GLU A 78 13.35 15.27 4.68
CA GLU A 78 14.54 16.08 5.03
C GLU A 78 15.83 15.69 4.27
N ARG A 79 15.70 15.32 2.98
CA ARG A 79 16.77 14.80 2.11
C ARG A 79 17.31 13.42 2.49
N ILE A 80 16.60 12.69 3.33
CA ILE A 80 16.82 11.26 3.56
C ILE A 80 15.87 10.49 2.65
N GLU A 81 16.43 9.46 2.01
CA GLU A 81 15.74 8.44 1.21
C GLU A 81 16.57 7.17 1.46
N ARG A 82 16.07 6.30 2.34
CA ARG A 82 16.78 5.10 2.82
C ARG A 82 15.79 3.99 3.07
N GLU A 83 16.08 2.83 2.51
CA GLU A 83 15.25 1.64 2.63
C GLU A 83 16.02 0.43 3.19
N THR A 84 15.26 -0.55 3.69
CA THR A 84 15.76 -1.90 3.96
C THR A 84 15.72 -2.76 2.68
N PRO A 85 16.49 -3.86 2.61
CA PRO A 85 16.16 -4.96 1.68
C PRO A 85 14.74 -5.51 1.94
N LEU A 86 14.27 -6.39 1.04
CA LEU A 86 13.07 -7.19 1.26
C LEU A 86 13.18 -8.02 2.55
N ILE A 87 12.10 -8.02 3.32
CA ILE A 87 11.93 -8.69 4.60
C ILE A 87 10.84 -9.74 4.38
N GLU A 88 11.23 -11.01 4.38
CA GLU A 88 10.31 -12.14 4.25
C GLU A 88 9.32 -12.23 5.42
N PRO A 89 8.16 -12.89 5.26
CA PRO A 89 7.20 -13.12 6.34
C PRO A 89 7.86 -13.70 7.60
N GLY A 90 7.60 -13.08 8.75
CA GLY A 90 8.19 -13.45 10.05
C GLY A 90 9.65 -13.04 10.25
N ALA A 91 10.33 -12.51 9.24
CA ALA A 91 11.71 -12.04 9.35
C ALA A 91 11.80 -10.63 9.94
N THR A 92 13.03 -10.22 10.27
CA THR A 92 13.33 -8.89 10.82
C THR A 92 14.50 -8.24 10.08
N ALA A 93 14.53 -6.91 10.10
CA ALA A 93 15.63 -6.10 9.59
C ALA A 93 15.91 -4.92 10.53
N THR A 94 17.05 -4.27 10.34
CA THR A 94 17.39 -3.03 11.06
C THR A 94 17.83 -1.94 10.11
N LEU A 95 17.48 -0.69 10.44
CA LEU A 95 17.87 0.49 9.68
C LEU A 95 18.33 1.59 10.66
N ALA A 96 19.61 1.94 10.62
CA ALA A 96 20.18 2.97 11.48
C ALA A 96 20.36 4.28 10.70
N LEU A 97 19.81 5.38 11.22
CA LEU A 97 19.82 6.71 10.62
C LEU A 97 20.19 7.78 11.65
N THR A 98 20.48 8.98 11.18
CA THR A 98 20.52 10.18 12.03
C THR A 98 19.51 11.17 11.49
N LEU A 99 18.44 11.43 12.25
CA LEU A 99 17.33 12.25 11.81
C LEU A 99 17.42 13.65 12.41
N LYS A 100 17.11 14.64 11.58
CA LYS A 100 17.00 16.05 11.98
C LYS A 100 15.55 16.34 12.39
N PRO A 101 15.30 17.46 13.08
CA PRO A 101 13.93 17.87 13.34
C PRO A 101 13.15 18.02 12.03
N GLY A 102 11.95 17.46 11.97
CA GLY A 102 11.14 17.40 10.76
C GLY A 102 10.09 16.30 10.80
N THR A 103 9.39 16.11 9.69
CA THR A 103 8.45 15.00 9.51
C THR A 103 9.02 14.06 8.46
N TYR A 104 9.00 12.77 8.76
CA TYR A 104 9.44 11.70 7.89
C TYR A 104 8.26 10.81 7.55
N GLU A 105 8.14 10.46 6.28
CA GLU A 105 7.22 9.44 5.80
C GLU A 105 7.90 8.09 5.88
N LEU A 106 7.19 7.10 6.39
CA LEU A 106 7.65 5.72 6.51
C LEU A 106 6.67 4.82 5.78
N TYR A 107 7.13 4.15 4.73
CA TYR A 107 6.27 3.36 3.86
C TYR A 107 6.94 2.10 3.34
N CYS A 108 6.18 1.23 2.68
CA CYS A 108 6.73 0.05 2.00
C CYS A 108 6.87 0.31 0.50
N PRO A 109 8.10 0.34 -0.06
CA PRO A 109 8.36 0.66 -1.47
C PRO A 109 8.11 -0.52 -2.42
N VAL A 110 7.77 -1.70 -1.88
CA VAL A 110 7.60 -2.94 -2.65
C VAL A 110 6.61 -2.75 -3.79
N GLY A 111 7.02 -3.24 -4.96
CA GLY A 111 6.25 -3.13 -6.18
C GLY A 111 6.11 -1.69 -6.66
N ASN A 112 7.20 -0.91 -6.74
CA ASN A 112 7.16 0.47 -7.24
C ASN A 112 6.09 1.33 -6.53
N ASP A 113 6.18 1.30 -5.20
CA ASP A 113 5.27 1.94 -4.25
C ASP A 113 3.83 1.41 -4.28
N SER A 114 3.59 0.21 -4.84
CA SER A 114 2.25 -0.37 -4.80
C SER A 114 1.78 -0.58 -3.36
N HIS A 115 2.66 -1.03 -2.45
CA HIS A 115 2.25 -1.23 -1.06
C HIS A 115 1.92 0.11 -0.39
N LYS A 116 2.73 1.15 -0.61
CA LYS A 116 2.44 2.53 -0.19
C LYS A 116 1.10 3.04 -0.72
N LYS A 117 0.84 2.91 -2.03
CA LYS A 117 -0.41 3.33 -2.68
C LYS A 117 -1.64 2.62 -2.15
N LEU A 118 -1.45 1.42 -1.58
CA LEU A 118 -2.46 0.66 -0.89
C LEU A 118 -2.62 1.05 0.59
N GLY A 119 -1.96 2.12 1.04
CA GLY A 119 -2.06 2.65 2.40
C GLY A 119 -0.98 2.14 3.35
N MET A 120 0.02 1.40 2.87
CA MET A 120 1.14 0.93 3.70
C MET A 120 2.15 2.04 4.00
N GLU A 121 1.69 3.07 4.69
CA GLU A 121 2.47 4.25 5.07
C GLU A 121 2.09 4.75 6.47
N THR A 122 2.99 5.51 7.08
CA THR A 122 2.80 6.21 8.35
C THR A 122 3.76 7.39 8.43
N HIS A 123 3.62 8.23 9.45
CA HIS A 123 4.47 9.40 9.63
C HIS A 123 5.17 9.36 10.99
N LEU A 124 6.45 9.73 10.99
CA LEU A 124 7.26 9.93 12.19
C LEU A 124 7.59 11.41 12.33
N THR A 125 7.27 11.99 13.48
CA THR A 125 7.72 13.35 13.83
C THR A 125 9.04 13.29 14.58
N VAL A 126 10.02 14.08 14.15
CA VAL A 126 11.29 14.23 14.85
C VAL A 126 11.32 15.63 15.46
N ALA A 127 11.28 15.69 16.79
CA ALA A 127 11.27 16.93 17.53
C ALA A 127 12.68 17.52 17.64
N GLY A 128 12.76 18.86 17.59
CA GLY A 128 13.96 19.60 17.97
C GLY A 128 14.39 19.24 19.39
N SER A 129 15.69 19.10 19.61
CA SER A 129 16.26 18.97 20.94
C SER A 129 16.19 20.32 21.67
N GLY A 130 14.99 20.76 22.02
CA GLY A 130 14.77 21.91 22.88
C GLY A 130 15.12 21.55 24.32
N SER A 131 16.08 22.27 24.90
CA SER A 131 16.12 22.50 26.34
C SER A 131 14.72 22.87 26.81
N ALA A 132 14.19 22.14 27.80
CA ALA A 132 12.96 22.50 28.48
C ALA A 132 13.13 23.90 29.09
N GLU A 133 12.53 24.91 28.46
CA GLU A 133 12.21 26.18 29.09
C GLU A 133 10.72 26.13 29.43
N ALA A 134 10.42 26.20 30.72
CA ALA A 134 9.07 26.13 31.25
C ALA A 134 8.24 27.34 30.78
N PRO A 135 6.95 27.19 30.44
CA PRO A 135 6.10 28.35 30.21
C PRO A 135 5.77 28.98 31.57
N GLY A 136 6.19 30.23 31.76
CA GLY A 136 5.69 31.10 32.81
C GLY A 136 4.19 31.33 32.64
N ALA A 137 3.46 31.21 33.75
CA ALA A 137 2.05 31.50 33.84
C ALA A 137 1.78 33.00 33.63
N VAL A 138 0.94 33.36 32.64
CA VAL A 138 0.08 34.55 32.71
C VAL A 138 -1.25 34.27 31.99
N GLU A 139 -2.26 34.07 32.84
CA GLU A 139 -3.64 34.58 32.84
C GLU A 139 -4.62 34.39 31.66
N TYR A 140 -5.85 34.06 32.10
CA TYR A 140 -7.06 33.71 31.37
C TYR A 140 -7.64 34.86 30.55
N GLY A 141 -7.93 34.58 29.28
CA GLY A 141 -8.86 35.35 28.43
C GLY A 141 -9.85 34.41 27.76
N THR A 142 -11.07 34.35 28.28
CA THR A 142 -12.20 33.57 27.76
C THR A 142 -12.82 34.23 26.54
N THR A 143 -12.67 33.64 25.35
CA THR A 143 -13.60 33.88 24.23
C THR A 143 -13.81 32.62 23.37
N ALA A 144 -15.05 32.15 23.41
CA ALA A 144 -15.86 31.54 22.35
C ALA A 144 -15.33 30.31 21.58
N LEU A 145 -16.05 29.21 21.81
CA LEU A 145 -16.14 27.99 21.01
C LEU A 145 -16.35 28.32 19.51
N GLY A 146 -15.33 28.07 18.69
CA GLY A 146 -15.43 27.94 17.24
C GLY A 146 -15.07 26.50 16.87
N GLY A 147 -16.05 25.74 16.40
CA GLY A 147 -15.93 24.31 16.14
C GLY A 147 -14.79 23.95 15.20
N SER A 148 -14.13 22.83 15.49
CA SER A 148 -13.23 22.14 14.56
C SER A 148 -13.88 22.06 13.18
N PRO A 149 -13.19 22.41 12.09
CA PRO A 149 -13.71 22.14 10.77
C PRO A 149 -13.95 20.63 10.68
N ALA A 150 -15.16 20.25 10.26
CA ALA A 150 -15.47 18.88 9.92
C ALA A 150 -14.40 18.34 8.95
N PRO A 151 -14.02 17.06 9.03
CA PRO A 151 -13.15 16.47 8.02
C PRO A 151 -13.75 16.77 6.65
N ALA A 152 -12.94 17.30 5.74
CA ALA A 152 -13.36 17.57 4.37
C ALA A 152 -14.02 16.30 3.83
N ALA A 153 -15.26 16.41 3.32
CA ALA A 153 -15.95 15.29 2.72
C ALA A 153 -15.02 14.66 1.67
N ALA A 154 -14.67 13.39 1.84
CA ALA A 154 -13.87 12.66 0.87
C ALA A 154 -14.53 12.83 -0.50
N SER A 155 -13.80 13.37 -1.48
CA SER A 155 -14.30 13.51 -2.84
C SER A 155 -14.53 12.11 -3.41
N VAL A 156 -15.78 11.75 -3.71
CA VAL A 156 -16.12 10.50 -4.38
C VAL A 156 -15.36 10.43 -5.70
N GLN A 157 -14.49 9.44 -5.86
CA GLN A 157 -13.85 9.17 -7.13
C GLN A 157 -14.73 8.21 -7.91
N ALA A 158 -14.91 8.44 -9.21
CA ALA A 158 -15.71 7.55 -10.04
C ALA A 158 -15.09 7.34 -11.40
N ILE A 159 -15.24 6.13 -11.93
CA ILE A 159 -14.73 5.72 -13.23
C ILE A 159 -15.81 4.96 -13.99
N ARG A 160 -16.07 5.38 -15.22
CA ARG A 160 -16.91 4.64 -16.17
C ARG A 160 -16.01 3.95 -17.17
N VAL A 161 -16.18 2.64 -17.33
CA VAL A 161 -15.44 1.82 -18.29
C VAL A 161 -16.40 1.30 -19.36
N THR A 162 -15.91 1.20 -20.59
CA THR A 162 -16.63 0.58 -21.70
C THR A 162 -15.71 -0.38 -22.43
N GLY A 163 -16.15 -1.63 -22.56
CA GLY A 163 -15.46 -2.67 -23.32
C GLY A 163 -15.46 -2.35 -24.81
N GLY A 164 -14.31 -2.58 -25.46
CA GLY A 164 -14.17 -2.33 -26.89
C GLY A 164 -13.12 -3.21 -27.55
N GLY A 165 -13.08 -3.16 -28.88
CA GLY A 165 -12.15 -3.94 -29.69
C GLY A 165 -12.53 -5.41 -29.85
N PRO A 166 -11.57 -6.25 -30.28
CA PRO A 166 -11.75 -7.69 -30.29
C PRO A 166 -12.11 -8.21 -28.91
N VAL A 167 -13.06 -9.16 -28.87
CA VAL A 167 -13.45 -9.86 -27.66
C VAL A 167 -12.91 -11.28 -27.74
N ILE A 168 -12.31 -11.75 -26.66
CA ILE A 168 -11.80 -13.13 -26.55
C ILE A 168 -12.32 -13.76 -25.28
N GLN A 169 -12.66 -15.04 -25.37
CA GLN A 169 -12.80 -15.89 -24.19
C GLN A 169 -11.43 -16.55 -23.94
N ILE A 170 -11.00 -16.53 -22.69
CA ILE A 170 -9.82 -17.25 -22.24
C ILE A 170 -10.28 -18.56 -21.60
N LEU A 171 -9.65 -19.65 -22.02
CA LEU A 171 -9.93 -20.99 -21.55
C LEU A 171 -8.82 -21.43 -20.57
N PRO A 172 -9.12 -22.41 -19.70
CA PRO A 172 -8.09 -23.01 -18.87
C PRO A 172 -6.93 -23.56 -19.72
N GLY A 173 -5.73 -23.38 -19.21
CA GLY A 173 -4.53 -23.89 -19.86
C GLY A 173 -3.26 -23.52 -19.10
N PRO A 174 -2.09 -23.86 -19.67
CA PRO A 174 -0.82 -23.56 -19.03
C PRO A 174 -0.55 -22.06 -19.04
N PHE A 175 -0.04 -21.56 -17.91
CA PHE A 175 0.51 -20.23 -17.77
C PHE A 175 1.82 -20.13 -18.57
N PRO A 176 1.99 -19.13 -19.45
CA PRO A 176 3.11 -19.10 -20.39
C PRO A 176 4.44 -18.63 -19.82
N PHE A 177 4.48 -18.14 -18.57
CA PHE A 177 5.72 -17.69 -17.90
C PHE A 177 6.02 -18.48 -16.61
N PRO A 178 6.07 -19.83 -16.67
CA PRO A 178 6.24 -20.65 -15.46
C PRO A 178 7.56 -20.37 -14.75
N ASP A 179 8.65 -20.14 -15.49
CA ASP A 179 9.97 -19.86 -14.92
C ASP A 179 10.03 -18.51 -14.21
N SER A 180 9.29 -17.51 -14.71
CA SER A 180 9.19 -16.20 -14.06
C SER A 180 8.32 -16.23 -12.81
N ALA A 181 7.28 -17.07 -12.78
CA ALA A 181 6.42 -17.25 -11.62
C ALA A 181 7.07 -18.11 -10.52
N ALA A 182 7.90 -19.09 -10.87
CA ALA A 182 8.41 -20.09 -9.94
C ALA A 182 9.15 -19.51 -8.70
N PRO A 183 10.04 -18.51 -8.80
CA PRO A 183 10.67 -17.91 -7.63
C PRO A 183 9.69 -17.22 -6.70
N ILE A 184 8.63 -16.63 -7.27
CA ILE A 184 7.61 -15.91 -6.50
C ILE A 184 6.71 -16.90 -5.79
N LEU A 185 6.30 -18.00 -6.45
CA LEU A 185 5.48 -19.05 -5.84
C LEU A 185 6.11 -19.68 -4.59
N GLN A 186 7.44 -19.67 -4.48
CA GLN A 186 8.13 -20.15 -3.28
C GLN A 186 7.79 -19.32 -2.03
N ALA A 187 7.46 -18.03 -2.19
CA ALA A 187 7.10 -17.14 -1.10
C ALA A 187 5.64 -17.34 -0.60
N PHE A 188 4.80 -18.10 -1.31
CA PHE A 188 3.37 -18.24 -1.00
C PHE A 188 3.02 -19.42 -0.07
N GLY A 189 4.02 -20.07 0.55
CA GLY A 189 3.81 -21.07 1.60
C GLY A 189 2.74 -22.13 1.27
N ASP A 190 1.70 -22.22 2.10
CA ASP A 190 0.61 -23.19 1.98
C ASP A 190 -0.29 -22.97 0.75
N GLU A 191 -0.33 -21.76 0.18
CA GLU A 191 -1.10 -21.47 -1.04
C GLU A 191 -0.42 -21.97 -2.31
N ARG A 192 0.85 -22.37 -2.22
CA ARG A 192 1.69 -22.80 -3.34
C ARG A 192 1.02 -23.93 -4.15
N GLU A 193 0.46 -24.94 -3.49
CA GLU A 193 -0.13 -26.09 -4.20
C GLU A 193 -1.30 -25.67 -5.09
N GLY A 194 -2.14 -24.76 -4.59
CA GLY A 194 -3.25 -24.17 -5.34
C GLY A 194 -2.76 -23.37 -6.55
N LEU A 195 -1.71 -22.57 -6.37
CA LEU A 195 -1.11 -21.78 -7.44
C LEU A 195 -0.39 -22.66 -8.48
N GLU A 196 0.35 -23.68 -8.08
CA GLU A 196 1.01 -24.62 -9.00
C GLU A 196 -0.01 -25.40 -9.86
N SER A 197 -1.18 -25.71 -9.29
CA SER A 197 -2.30 -26.25 -10.06
C SER A 197 -2.78 -25.26 -11.13
N GLN A 198 -2.90 -23.98 -10.77
CA GLN A 198 -3.26 -22.91 -11.71
C GLN A 198 -2.17 -22.63 -12.76
N VAL A 199 -0.89 -22.89 -12.48
CA VAL A 199 0.17 -22.80 -13.51
C VAL A 199 -0.12 -23.74 -14.68
N LYS A 200 -0.71 -24.91 -14.42
CA LYS A 200 -0.97 -25.93 -15.47
C LYS A 200 -2.31 -25.74 -16.17
N ASN A 201 -3.34 -25.34 -15.42
CA ASN A 201 -4.72 -25.32 -15.91
C ASN A 201 -5.52 -24.13 -15.38
N GLY A 202 -4.86 -22.97 -15.31
CA GLY A 202 -5.43 -21.76 -14.74
C GLY A 202 -6.06 -20.83 -15.77
N PRO A 203 -6.63 -19.71 -15.29
CA PRO A 203 -7.35 -18.74 -16.11
C PRO A 203 -6.43 -17.90 -17.01
N TYR A 204 -5.15 -17.72 -16.67
CA TYR A 204 -4.23 -16.84 -17.40
C TYR A 204 -3.42 -17.59 -18.47
N SER A 205 -4.11 -18.23 -19.40
CA SER A 205 -3.47 -19.04 -20.43
C SER A 205 -3.40 -18.35 -21.81
N ASN A 206 -2.68 -18.97 -22.74
CA ASN A 206 -2.71 -18.66 -24.17
C ASN A 206 -3.80 -19.42 -24.94
N ASN A 207 -4.61 -20.23 -24.25
CA ASN A 207 -5.75 -20.92 -24.84
C ASN A 207 -6.91 -19.95 -24.96
N VAL A 208 -7.04 -19.33 -26.13
CA VAL A 208 -8.00 -18.25 -26.37
C VAL A 208 -8.85 -18.55 -27.59
N VAL A 209 -10.11 -18.13 -27.53
CA VAL A 209 -11.06 -18.25 -28.63
C VAL A 209 -11.73 -16.92 -28.85
N ARG A 210 -11.98 -16.57 -30.11
CA ARG A 210 -12.71 -15.33 -30.42
C ARG A 210 -14.13 -15.41 -29.87
N SER A 211 -14.56 -14.29 -29.30
CA SER A 211 -15.88 -14.11 -28.73
C SER A 211 -16.51 -12.82 -29.30
N ARG A 212 -17.69 -12.49 -28.80
CA ARG A 212 -18.41 -11.24 -29.03
C ARG A 212 -19.13 -10.88 -27.74
N GLY A 213 -19.27 -9.60 -27.48
CA GLY A 213 -19.96 -9.13 -26.29
C GLY A 213 -19.80 -7.65 -26.05
N THR A 214 -20.60 -7.14 -25.13
CA THR A 214 -20.56 -5.78 -24.64
C THR A 214 -20.22 -5.78 -23.16
N PHE A 215 -19.56 -4.72 -22.73
CA PHE A 215 -19.29 -4.50 -21.31
C PHE A 215 -19.37 -3.01 -21.00
N ALA A 216 -20.05 -2.67 -19.93
CA ALA A 216 -19.99 -1.34 -19.34
C ALA A 216 -20.17 -1.45 -17.83
N PHE A 217 -19.37 -0.71 -17.07
CA PHE A 217 -19.64 -0.49 -15.66
C PHE A 217 -19.24 0.92 -15.25
N THR A 218 -19.80 1.34 -14.14
CA THR A 218 -19.32 2.47 -13.37
C THR A 218 -18.98 1.97 -11.98
N ALA A 219 -17.83 2.39 -11.47
CA ALA A 219 -17.44 2.17 -10.08
C ALA A 219 -17.24 3.52 -9.39
N TRP A 220 -17.66 3.57 -8.14
CA TRP A 220 -17.52 4.70 -7.25
C TRP A 220 -16.72 4.25 -6.04
N ASP A 221 -15.64 4.98 -5.76
CA ASP A 221 -14.84 4.87 -4.55
C ASP A 221 -15.31 5.98 -3.59
N GLU A 222 -16.01 5.57 -2.54
CA GLU A 222 -16.51 6.45 -1.48
C GLU A 222 -15.75 6.22 -0.15
N GLY A 223 -14.55 5.65 -0.25
CA GLY A 223 -13.71 5.20 0.85
C GLY A 223 -13.98 3.75 1.27
N ALA A 224 -13.15 3.24 2.18
CA ALA A 224 -12.95 1.82 2.51
C ALA A 224 -14.18 0.90 2.72
N VAL A 225 -15.39 1.43 2.90
CA VAL A 225 -16.60 0.64 3.19
C VAL A 225 -17.83 1.06 2.38
N ARG A 226 -17.74 2.07 1.52
CA ARG A 226 -18.91 2.67 0.82
C ARG A 226 -18.82 2.60 -0.70
N ASP A 227 -17.85 1.89 -1.23
CA ASP A 227 -17.74 1.72 -2.67
C ASP A 227 -19.02 1.12 -3.25
N SER A 228 -19.29 1.46 -4.50
CA SER A 228 -20.39 0.87 -5.25
C SER A 228 -19.98 0.60 -6.68
N VAL A 229 -20.70 -0.32 -7.30
CA VAL A 229 -20.50 -0.71 -8.69
C VAL A 229 -21.85 -0.98 -9.33
N ASP A 230 -22.00 -0.53 -10.56
CA ASP A 230 -23.13 -0.86 -11.41
C ASP A 230 -22.60 -1.18 -12.80
N GLY A 231 -22.88 -2.37 -13.29
CA GLY A 231 -22.35 -2.81 -14.57
C GLY A 231 -23.09 -3.98 -15.18
N VAL A 232 -22.98 -4.07 -16.51
CA VAL A 232 -23.54 -5.18 -17.28
C VAL A 232 -22.48 -5.69 -18.25
N ALA A 233 -22.32 -7.00 -18.28
CA ALA A 233 -21.61 -7.73 -19.32
C ALA A 233 -22.57 -8.64 -20.06
N GLU A 234 -22.48 -8.67 -21.38
CA GLU A 234 -23.12 -9.70 -22.20
C GLU A 234 -22.11 -10.26 -23.17
N PHE A 235 -21.97 -11.58 -23.27
CA PHE A 235 -21.00 -12.20 -24.16
C PHE A 235 -21.40 -13.62 -24.56
N ALA A 236 -20.79 -14.10 -25.65
CA ALA A 236 -20.94 -15.48 -26.09
C ALA A 236 -19.71 -16.33 -25.74
N THR A 237 -19.91 -17.56 -25.30
CA THR A 237 -18.83 -18.54 -25.11
C THR A 237 -18.69 -19.46 -26.33
N GLN A 238 -17.57 -20.19 -26.41
CA GLN A 238 -17.26 -21.08 -27.54
C GLN A 238 -18.28 -22.19 -27.82
N ASP A 239 -19.08 -22.57 -26.81
CA ASP A 239 -20.19 -23.52 -26.93
C ASP A 239 -21.46 -22.87 -27.52
N GLY A 240 -21.41 -21.58 -27.86
CA GLY A 240 -22.52 -20.80 -28.38
C GLY A 240 -23.47 -20.25 -27.32
N ALA A 241 -23.26 -20.53 -26.03
CA ALA A 241 -24.10 -20.00 -24.96
C ALA A 241 -23.94 -18.48 -24.83
N HIS A 242 -25.06 -17.79 -24.62
CA HIS A 242 -25.08 -16.38 -24.25
C HIS A 242 -25.07 -16.27 -22.73
N TRP A 243 -24.21 -15.39 -22.22
CA TRP A 243 -24.08 -15.10 -20.81
C TRP A 243 -24.37 -13.63 -20.57
N LYS A 244 -25.10 -13.35 -19.50
CA LYS A 244 -25.34 -12.00 -19.00
C LYS A 244 -24.93 -11.95 -17.54
N LEU A 245 -24.12 -10.95 -17.20
CA LEU A 245 -23.74 -10.62 -15.83
C LEU A 245 -24.28 -9.24 -15.50
N VAL A 246 -24.99 -9.12 -14.39
CA VAL A 246 -25.38 -7.84 -13.79
C VAL A 246 -24.58 -7.69 -12.49
N ILE A 247 -23.69 -6.70 -12.45
CA ILE A 247 -22.81 -6.39 -11.32
C ILE A 247 -23.47 -5.27 -10.52
N ASP A 248 -23.79 -5.52 -9.26
CA ASP A 248 -24.63 -4.60 -8.47
C ASP A 248 -24.07 -4.28 -7.08
N ARG A 249 -23.06 -5.02 -6.63
CA ARG A 249 -22.47 -4.82 -5.30
C ARG A 249 -20.99 -5.15 -5.28
N VAL A 250 -20.23 -4.32 -4.58
CA VAL A 250 -18.82 -4.55 -4.32
C VAL A 250 -18.62 -5.65 -3.28
N GLN A 251 -17.49 -6.34 -3.37
CA GLN A 251 -17.04 -7.25 -2.33
C GLN A 251 -16.07 -6.50 -1.41
N THR A 252 -16.61 -5.98 -0.31
CA THR A 252 -15.88 -5.13 0.65
C THR A 252 -15.07 -5.92 1.67
N LYS A 253 -15.30 -7.24 1.83
CA LYS A 253 -14.55 -8.04 2.79
C LYS A 253 -13.17 -8.35 2.24
N ASP A 254 -12.15 -7.77 2.87
CA ASP A 254 -10.75 -8.11 2.61
C ASP A 254 -10.55 -9.63 2.71
N VAL A 255 -9.82 -10.18 1.75
CA VAL A 255 -9.35 -11.56 1.79
C VAL A 255 -7.85 -11.51 2.12
N PRO A 256 -7.34 -12.40 2.98
CA PRO A 256 -5.90 -12.51 3.21
C PRO A 256 -5.13 -12.51 1.88
N HIS A 257 -4.03 -11.75 1.79
CA HIS A 257 -3.23 -11.55 0.56
C HIS A 257 -3.91 -10.81 -0.62
N HIS A 258 -5.22 -10.50 -0.52
CA HIS A 258 -6.04 -9.83 -1.54
C HIS A 258 -6.93 -8.76 -0.91
N PRO A 259 -6.36 -7.61 -0.59
CA PRO A 259 -7.07 -6.54 0.11
C PRO A 259 -7.90 -5.82 -0.93
N ARG A 260 -9.18 -5.67 -0.63
CA ARG A 260 -10.15 -5.26 -1.63
C ARG A 260 -10.41 -3.77 -1.57
N PHE A 261 -10.00 -3.09 -0.49
CA PHE A 261 -10.08 -1.63 -0.32
C PHE A 261 -11.47 -1.07 -0.58
N GLY A 262 -12.50 -1.72 -0.04
CA GLY A 262 -13.90 -1.36 -0.34
C GLY A 262 -14.42 -2.00 -1.64
N GLY A 263 -13.55 -2.57 -2.47
CA GLY A 263 -13.89 -3.33 -3.67
C GLY A 263 -13.54 -2.60 -4.96
N VAL A 264 -13.14 -1.32 -4.91
CA VAL A 264 -12.71 -0.52 -6.07
C VAL A 264 -11.30 0.03 -5.83
N ILE A 265 -10.39 -0.28 -6.74
CA ILE A 265 -9.00 0.20 -6.69
C ILE A 265 -8.75 1.02 -7.95
N LEU A 266 -8.28 2.27 -7.82
CA LEU A 266 -7.95 3.14 -8.95
C LEU A 266 -6.44 3.34 -9.06
N GLY A 267 -5.89 3.21 -10.27
CA GLY A 267 -4.51 3.63 -10.56
C GLY A 267 -3.43 2.80 -9.86
N LEU A 268 -3.50 1.47 -9.89
CA LEU A 268 -2.59 0.60 -9.15
C LEU A 268 -1.66 -0.21 -10.06
N TYR A 269 -0.44 -0.46 -9.58
CA TYR A 269 0.56 -1.32 -10.19
C TYR A 269 0.68 -2.63 -9.38
N TYR A 270 0.29 -3.77 -9.93
CA TYR A 270 0.15 -5.02 -9.15
C TYR A 270 0.33 -6.26 -10.03
N HIS A 271 0.20 -7.45 -9.42
CA HIS A 271 0.52 -8.76 -9.98
C HIS A 271 2.01 -8.99 -10.29
N GLY A 272 2.33 -10.21 -10.74
CA GLY A 272 3.66 -10.62 -11.14
C GLY A 272 4.71 -10.31 -10.06
N VAL A 273 5.68 -9.47 -10.41
CA VAL A 273 6.83 -9.16 -9.53
C VAL A 273 6.49 -8.28 -8.34
N THR A 274 5.31 -7.66 -8.33
CA THR A 274 4.86 -6.83 -7.19
C THR A 274 4.50 -7.65 -5.97
N GLN A 275 4.15 -8.93 -6.18
CA GLN A 275 3.64 -9.83 -5.14
C GLN A 275 2.36 -9.32 -4.46
N VAL A 276 1.69 -8.33 -5.06
CA VAL A 276 0.34 -7.90 -4.72
C VAL A 276 -0.62 -8.72 -5.57
N HIS A 277 -1.57 -9.38 -4.93
CA HIS A 277 -2.48 -10.37 -5.53
C HIS A 277 -1.76 -11.61 -6.10
N THR A 278 -2.43 -12.36 -6.98
CA THR A 278 -1.88 -13.62 -7.52
C THR A 278 -0.66 -13.33 -8.40
N PRO A 279 0.41 -14.12 -8.28
CA PRO A 279 1.60 -13.98 -9.11
C PRO A 279 1.40 -14.55 -10.53
N LEU A 280 0.29 -15.24 -10.81
CA LEU A 280 0.01 -15.88 -12.10
C LEU A 280 -0.66 -14.94 -13.11
N VAL A 281 -0.30 -13.66 -13.04
CA VAL A 281 -0.73 -12.59 -13.94
C VAL A 281 0.51 -11.76 -14.19
N PRO A 282 0.76 -11.30 -15.44
CA PRO A 282 1.83 -10.36 -15.70
C PRO A 282 1.75 -9.15 -14.77
N THR A 283 2.89 -8.56 -14.48
CA THR A 283 2.94 -7.26 -13.80
C THR A 283 2.27 -6.22 -14.69
N ILE A 284 1.28 -5.51 -14.15
CA ILE A 284 0.45 -4.57 -14.91
C ILE A 284 0.33 -3.23 -14.18
N ASN A 285 -0.11 -2.23 -14.93
CA ASN A 285 -0.69 -1.02 -14.38
C ASN A 285 -2.18 -1.00 -14.72
N SER A 286 -3.06 -0.62 -13.78
CA SER A 286 -4.49 -0.57 -14.00
C SER A 286 -5.05 0.83 -13.82
N ALA A 287 -6.07 1.16 -14.62
CA ALA A 287 -6.92 2.30 -14.36
C ALA A 287 -7.93 1.98 -13.26
N VAL A 288 -8.44 0.74 -13.23
CA VAL A 288 -9.35 0.26 -12.18
C VAL A 288 -9.26 -1.25 -12.01
N ALA A 289 -9.34 -1.72 -10.77
CA ALA A 289 -9.62 -3.10 -10.37
C ALA A 289 -10.89 -3.12 -9.52
N VAL A 290 -11.78 -4.07 -9.77
CA VAL A 290 -12.99 -4.26 -8.96
C VAL A 290 -13.11 -5.71 -8.53
N TRP A 291 -13.39 -5.92 -7.25
CA TRP A 291 -13.96 -7.17 -6.73
C TRP A 291 -15.42 -6.93 -6.39
N ALA A 292 -16.31 -7.70 -7.00
CA ALA A 292 -17.74 -7.52 -6.88
C ALA A 292 -18.48 -8.85 -6.82
N PHE A 293 -19.77 -8.77 -6.57
CA PHE A 293 -20.71 -9.84 -6.85
C PHE A 293 -21.69 -9.40 -7.93
N GLY A 294 -22.32 -10.39 -8.55
CA GLY A 294 -23.38 -10.13 -9.52
C GLY A 294 -24.30 -11.32 -9.76
N HIS A 295 -25.33 -11.04 -10.53
CA HIS A 295 -26.31 -12.00 -11.02
C HIS A 295 -25.86 -12.52 -12.37
N LEU A 296 -25.65 -13.83 -12.47
CA LEU A 296 -25.18 -14.49 -13.68
C LEU A 296 -26.32 -15.29 -14.32
N TYR A 297 -26.54 -15.04 -15.59
CA TYR A 297 -27.53 -15.73 -16.41
C TYR A 297 -26.85 -16.43 -17.58
N ARG A 298 -27.38 -17.59 -17.97
CA ARG A 298 -27.00 -18.33 -19.18
C ARG A 298 -28.25 -18.56 -20.02
N ASN A 299 -28.25 -18.05 -21.25
CA ASN A 299 -29.41 -18.09 -22.16
C ASN A 299 -30.69 -17.64 -21.45
N ASP A 300 -30.62 -16.47 -20.79
CA ASP A 300 -31.69 -15.85 -20.01
C ASP A 300 -32.16 -16.61 -18.75
N VAL A 301 -31.54 -17.75 -18.42
CA VAL A 301 -31.83 -18.50 -17.18
C VAL A 301 -30.82 -18.13 -16.11
N LEU A 302 -31.31 -17.77 -14.92
CA LEU A 302 -30.46 -17.46 -13.76
C LEU A 302 -29.63 -18.69 -13.38
N VAL A 303 -28.31 -18.50 -13.28
CA VAL A 303 -27.34 -19.51 -12.84
C VAL A 303 -27.02 -19.33 -11.36
N THR A 304 -26.75 -18.09 -10.94
CA THR A 304 -26.49 -17.73 -9.54
C THR A 304 -26.71 -16.23 -9.34
N ASP A 305 -27.18 -15.84 -8.15
CA ASP A 305 -27.26 -14.44 -7.71
C ASP A 305 -25.97 -13.97 -7.00
N ASN A 306 -24.98 -14.86 -6.86
CA ASN A 306 -23.81 -14.65 -6.04
C ASN A 306 -22.49 -14.96 -6.78
N ALA A 307 -22.48 -14.76 -8.09
CA ALA A 307 -21.25 -14.90 -8.87
C ALA A 307 -20.20 -13.92 -8.33
N MET A 308 -19.00 -14.43 -8.02
CA MET A 308 -17.88 -13.59 -7.64
C MET A 308 -17.21 -13.06 -8.91
N VAL A 309 -17.03 -11.74 -8.98
CA VAL A 309 -16.59 -11.02 -10.17
C VAL A 309 -15.30 -10.30 -9.88
N HIS A 310 -14.32 -10.46 -10.77
CA HIS A 310 -13.13 -9.63 -10.82
C HIS A 310 -13.05 -8.92 -12.16
N VAL A 311 -12.95 -7.60 -12.13
CA VAL A 311 -12.86 -6.75 -13.32
C VAL A 311 -11.61 -5.90 -13.24
N MET A 312 -10.85 -5.82 -14.33
CA MET A 312 -9.69 -4.93 -14.41
C MET A 312 -9.61 -4.24 -15.75
N LEU A 313 -9.46 -2.91 -15.77
CA LEU A 313 -8.99 -2.19 -16.95
C LEU A 313 -7.50 -1.93 -16.78
N LEU A 314 -6.67 -2.62 -17.57
CA LEU A 314 -5.24 -2.74 -17.35
C LEU A 314 -4.38 -2.50 -18.60
N SER A 315 -3.08 -2.34 -18.37
CA SER A 315 -2.03 -2.27 -19.39
C SER A 315 -2.04 -3.54 -20.23
N ARG A 316 -2.15 -3.40 -21.56
CA ARG A 316 -2.21 -4.51 -22.52
C ARG A 316 -1.18 -5.60 -22.22
N THR A 317 -1.65 -6.82 -22.04
CA THR A 317 -0.83 -8.01 -21.76
C THR A 317 -0.70 -8.94 -22.95
N ARG A 318 -1.64 -8.88 -23.89
CA ARG A 318 -1.73 -9.79 -25.04
C ARG A 318 -1.27 -9.12 -26.34
N ARG A 319 -0.60 -9.89 -27.19
CA ARG A 319 -0.14 -9.44 -28.51
C ARG A 319 -1.30 -9.40 -29.51
N ASP A 320 -1.26 -8.45 -30.43
CA ASP A 320 -2.24 -8.40 -31.52
C ASP A 320 -2.18 -9.66 -32.40
N GLY A 321 -3.35 -10.11 -32.87
CA GLY A 321 -3.48 -11.22 -33.81
C GLY A 321 -3.94 -12.52 -33.13
N ASP A 322 -3.05 -13.16 -32.38
CA ASP A 322 -3.33 -14.45 -31.72
C ASP A 322 -3.62 -14.34 -30.22
N PHE A 323 -3.51 -13.13 -29.64
CA PHE A 323 -3.83 -12.82 -28.25
C PHE A 323 -3.07 -13.64 -27.22
N ALA A 324 -1.93 -14.23 -27.56
CA ALA A 324 -1.08 -14.83 -26.54
C ALA A 324 -0.40 -13.73 -25.68
N LEU A 325 -0.16 -14.05 -24.42
CA LEU A 325 0.50 -13.16 -23.48
C LEU A 325 1.89 -12.79 -24.01
N ALA A 326 2.19 -11.50 -24.01
CA ALA A 326 3.34 -10.92 -24.70
C ALA A 326 4.52 -10.61 -23.76
N CYS A 327 4.24 -10.43 -22.46
CA CYS A 327 5.21 -9.97 -21.49
C CYS A 327 4.89 -10.50 -20.09
N TRP A 328 5.94 -10.66 -19.29
CA TRP A 328 5.86 -10.89 -17.85
C TRP A 328 5.70 -9.58 -17.06
N ASP A 329 6.29 -8.49 -17.57
CA ASP A 329 6.02 -7.12 -17.12
C ASP A 329 5.46 -6.32 -18.29
N CYS A 330 4.18 -6.01 -18.20
CA CYS A 330 3.40 -5.29 -19.19
C CYS A 330 3.02 -3.88 -18.69
N SER A 331 3.52 -3.45 -17.53
CA SER A 331 3.13 -2.21 -16.86
C SER A 331 3.36 -0.93 -17.67
N LYS A 332 4.33 -0.97 -18.59
CA LYS A 332 4.65 0.14 -19.50
C LYS A 332 3.76 0.19 -20.74
N ASN A 333 2.94 -0.83 -20.97
CA ASN A 333 2.01 -0.87 -22.09
C ASN A 333 0.81 0.03 -21.83
N LYS A 334 0.12 0.39 -22.91
CA LYS A 334 -1.08 1.22 -22.84
C LYS A 334 -2.19 0.50 -22.06
N ILE A 335 -2.88 1.23 -21.18
CA ILE A 335 -4.07 0.75 -20.45
C ILE A 335 -5.26 0.74 -21.40
N GLU A 336 -5.66 -0.45 -21.85
CA GLU A 336 -6.76 -0.65 -22.80
C GLU A 336 -7.27 -2.09 -22.88
N GLU A 337 -6.70 -3.03 -22.12
CA GLU A 337 -7.22 -4.39 -22.03
C GLU A 337 -8.15 -4.47 -20.81
N LEU A 338 -9.40 -4.82 -21.05
CA LEU A 338 -10.38 -5.04 -20.00
C LEU A 338 -10.53 -6.53 -19.78
N GLN A 339 -10.26 -6.98 -18.57
CA GLN A 339 -10.36 -8.36 -18.13
C GLN A 339 -11.60 -8.53 -17.24
N LEU A 340 -12.43 -9.54 -17.54
CA LEU A 340 -13.59 -9.94 -16.74
C LEU A 340 -13.49 -11.42 -16.39
N GLN A 341 -13.20 -11.71 -15.12
CA GLN A 341 -13.24 -13.06 -14.57
C GLN A 341 -14.50 -13.23 -13.70
N ILE A 342 -15.21 -14.34 -13.91
CA ILE A 342 -16.41 -14.69 -13.16
C ILE A 342 -16.22 -16.09 -12.57
N LEU A 343 -16.36 -16.19 -11.25
CA LEU A 343 -16.20 -17.39 -10.46
C LEU A 343 -17.52 -17.71 -9.73
N PRO A 344 -17.77 -19.00 -9.40
CA PRO A 344 -18.87 -19.35 -8.50
C PRO A 344 -18.78 -18.61 -7.17
N GLY A 345 -19.92 -18.38 -6.53
CA GLY A 345 -19.95 -17.83 -5.17
C GLY A 345 -19.28 -18.78 -4.16
N PRO A 346 -18.86 -18.29 -2.99
CA PRO A 346 -18.31 -19.15 -1.94
C PRO A 346 -19.25 -20.31 -1.60
N GLY A 347 -18.77 -21.54 -1.73
CA GLY A 347 -19.54 -22.77 -1.48
C GLY A 347 -20.42 -23.24 -2.65
N GLU A 348 -20.45 -22.53 -3.77
CA GLU A 348 -21.24 -22.91 -4.95
C GLU A 348 -20.48 -23.88 -5.87
N PRO A 349 -21.21 -24.72 -6.63
CA PRO A 349 -20.59 -25.61 -7.61
C PRO A 349 -19.95 -24.82 -8.76
N LYS A 350 -18.96 -25.45 -9.40
CA LYS A 350 -18.35 -24.95 -10.63
C LYS A 350 -19.41 -24.71 -11.72
N PHE A 351 -19.23 -23.65 -12.50
CA PHE A 351 -20.10 -23.39 -13.64
C PHE A 351 -19.97 -24.49 -14.70
N ALA A 352 -21.02 -24.68 -15.50
CA ALA A 352 -21.01 -25.51 -16.69
C ALA A 352 -20.24 -24.81 -17.84
N ALA A 353 -18.96 -24.54 -17.59
CA ALA A 353 -18.01 -23.90 -18.50
C ALA A 353 -16.63 -24.54 -18.31
N PRO A 354 -15.75 -24.51 -19.32
CA PRO A 354 -14.38 -25.02 -19.19
C PRO A 354 -13.67 -24.46 -17.95
N GLY A 355 -13.16 -25.35 -17.09
CA GLY A 355 -12.47 -24.97 -15.85
C GLY A 355 -13.39 -24.59 -14.69
N GLY A 356 -14.70 -24.45 -14.92
CA GLY A 356 -15.67 -24.07 -13.90
C GLY A 356 -15.80 -22.57 -13.66
N PHE A 357 -15.24 -21.74 -14.56
CA PHE A 357 -15.26 -20.29 -14.49
C PHE A 357 -15.47 -19.69 -15.90
N LEU A 358 -15.73 -18.38 -15.96
CA LEU A 358 -15.76 -17.62 -17.21
C LEU A 358 -14.66 -16.57 -17.16
N PHE A 359 -13.94 -16.40 -18.27
CA PHE A 359 -12.93 -15.35 -18.39
C PHE A 359 -12.98 -14.77 -19.79
N VAL A 360 -13.24 -13.47 -19.89
CA VAL A 360 -13.44 -12.75 -21.15
C VAL A 360 -12.66 -11.45 -21.11
N ASN A 361 -12.00 -11.13 -22.22
CA ASN A 361 -11.32 -9.86 -22.41
C ASN A 361 -11.89 -9.04 -23.56
N TRP A 362 -11.82 -7.71 -23.40
CA TRP A 362 -12.02 -6.72 -24.46
C TRP A 362 -10.71 -5.95 -24.67
N GLU A 363 -10.10 -6.13 -25.84
CA GLU A 363 -8.68 -5.80 -26.10
C GLU A 363 -8.42 -4.33 -26.51
N LYS A 364 -9.47 -3.50 -26.64
CA LYS A 364 -9.39 -2.05 -26.91
C LYS A 364 -10.49 -1.27 -26.18
N SER A 365 -10.44 -1.35 -24.86
CA SER A 365 -11.40 -0.73 -23.94
C SER A 365 -10.95 0.67 -23.52
N SER A 366 -11.87 1.45 -22.94
CA SER A 366 -11.60 2.83 -22.51
C SER A 366 -12.29 3.15 -21.20
N SER A 367 -11.78 4.19 -20.53
CA SER A 367 -12.39 4.76 -19.34
C SER A 367 -12.55 6.26 -19.43
N ARG A 368 -13.46 6.81 -18.62
CA ARG A 368 -13.66 8.24 -18.43
C ARG A 368 -14.22 8.51 -17.04
N LYS A 369 -14.08 9.75 -16.55
CA LYS A 369 -14.87 10.21 -15.40
C LYS A 369 -16.36 10.25 -15.80
N PRO A 370 -17.28 9.74 -14.97
CA PRO A 370 -18.71 9.93 -15.18
C PRO A 370 -19.06 11.41 -15.25
N ALA A 371 -20.10 11.76 -16.02
CA ALA A 371 -20.64 13.12 -15.97
C ALA A 371 -21.21 13.38 -14.57
N SER A 372 -20.91 14.54 -14.01
CA SER A 372 -21.39 15.00 -12.70
C SER A 372 -22.89 15.20 -12.66
#